data_AF-A0A8J2P7A9-F1
#
_entry.id   AF-A0A8J2P7A9-F1
#
_cell.length_a   1.000
_cell.length_b   1.000
_cell.length_c   1.000
_cell.angle_alpha   90.00
_cell.angle_beta   90.00
_cell.angle_gamma   90.00
#
_symmetry.space_group_name_H-M   'P 1'
#
loop_
_entity.id
_entity.type
_entity.pdbx_description
1 polymer ?
#
loop_
_entity_poly.entity_id
_entity_poly.type
_entity_poly.pdbx_seq_one_letter_code
_entity_poly.pdbx_strand_id
1 'polypeptide(L)'
;MLKINDTEPVRTIITKFCDTKGAPVDPLYAIVNDANVSFDSERSIAEYRVQDNDHLKLGRRREPAYMFRYVNWYRVSILSTVAGLIGIAGLCACYVLLRQTPQKVTTFDYTIFAILIYFNTYMPHE
;
A
#
# COMPACT_ATOMS: atom_id res chain seq x y z
N MET A 1 0.80 4.66 42.03
CA MET A 1 2.16 4.88 41.50
C MET A 1 2.76 3.52 41.19
N LEU A 2 3.16 3.25 39.95
CA LEU A 2 3.70 1.96 39.54
C LEU A 2 5.18 1.87 39.94
N LYS A 3 5.59 0.81 40.64
CA LYS A 3 7.03 0.58 40.87
C LYS A 3 7.61 -0.05 39.60
N ILE A 4 8.49 0.69 38.94
CA ILE A 4 9.23 0.24 37.76
C ILE A 4 10.61 -0.24 38.24
N ASN A 5 11.07 -1.35 37.68
CA ASN A 5 12.42 -1.84 37.90
C ASN A 5 13.21 -1.65 36.60
N ASP A 6 14.39 -1.05 36.70
CA ASP A 6 15.15 -0.55 35.54
C ASP A 6 15.66 -1.68 34.63
N THR A 7 15.77 -2.89 35.19
CA THR A 7 16.23 -4.10 34.47
C THR A 7 15.11 -4.83 33.75
N GLU A 8 13.85 -4.51 34.01
CA GLU A 8 12.73 -5.16 33.36
C GLU A 8 12.53 -4.62 31.94
N PRO A 9 12.10 -5.49 30.99
CA PRO A 9 11.80 -5.04 29.64
C PRO A 9 10.56 -4.14 29.62
N VAL A 10 10.53 -3.19 28.70
CA VAL A 10 9.43 -2.22 28.51
C VAL A 10 8.07 -2.91 28.38
N ARG A 11 8.00 -4.09 27.76
CA ARG A 11 6.77 -4.89 27.66
C ARG A 11 6.18 -5.24 29.04
N THR A 12 7.01 -5.59 30.01
CA THR A 12 6.55 -5.93 31.37
C THR A 12 5.95 -4.71 32.06
N ILE A 13 6.53 -3.53 31.82
CA ILE A 13 6.01 -2.26 32.35
C ILE A 13 4.64 -1.93 31.74
N ILE A 14 4.48 -2.14 30.42
CA ILE A 14 3.20 -1.97 29.72
C ILE A 14 2.13 -2.90 30.31
N THR A 15 2.44 -4.19 30.49
CA THR A 15 1.53 -5.16 31.09
C THR A 15 1.11 -4.73 32.49
N LYS A 16 2.07 -4.44 33.38
CA LYS A 16 1.79 -3.99 34.76
C LYS A 16 0.92 -2.73 34.79
N PHE A 17 1.15 -1.79 33.87
CA PHE A 17 0.34 -0.58 33.76
C PHE A 17 -1.10 -0.88 33.31
N CYS A 18 -1.26 -1.75 32.30
CA CYS A 18 -2.58 -2.17 31.81
C CYS A 18 -3.36 -2.92 32.90
N ASP A 19 -2.71 -3.83 33.63
CA ASP A 19 -3.29 -4.57 34.76
C ASP A 19 -3.77 -3.61 35.85
N THR A 20 -2.93 -2.62 36.21
CA THR A 20 -3.27 -1.60 37.22
C THR A 20 -4.47 -0.73 36.78
N LYS A 21 -4.67 -0.55 35.48
CA LYS A 21 -5.76 0.25 34.90
C LYS A 21 -6.99 -0.58 34.53
N GLY A 22 -6.95 -1.91 34.69
CA GLY A 22 -8.02 -2.81 34.24
C GLY A 22 -8.24 -2.76 32.72
N ALA A 23 -7.20 -2.43 31.95
CA ALA A 23 -7.26 -2.34 30.50
C ALA A 23 -6.66 -3.60 29.85
N PRO A 24 -7.19 -4.07 28.71
CA PRO A 24 -6.59 -5.19 27.98
C PRO A 24 -5.22 -4.79 27.41
N VAL A 25 -4.25 -5.70 27.46
CA VAL A 25 -2.93 -5.49 26.87
C VAL A 25 -3.00 -5.62 25.35
N ASP A 26 -2.81 -4.51 24.63
CA ASP A 26 -2.70 -4.50 23.16
C ASP A 26 -1.23 -4.67 22.74
N PRO A 27 -0.90 -5.60 21.81
CA PRO A 27 0.47 -5.75 21.27
C PRO A 27 1.00 -4.48 20.56
N LEU A 28 0.12 -3.56 20.17
CA LEU A 28 0.48 -2.28 19.58
C LEU A 28 0.78 -1.21 20.63
N TYR A 29 0.62 -1.46 21.92
CA TYR A 29 1.00 -0.48 22.93
C TYR A 29 2.51 -0.30 23.00
N ALA A 30 2.92 0.96 23.11
CA ALA A 30 4.31 1.36 23.24
C ALA A 30 4.41 2.48 24.27
N ILE A 31 5.48 2.46 25.05
CA ILE A 31 5.83 3.61 25.90
C ILE A 31 6.46 4.67 25.01
N VAL A 32 5.99 5.90 25.11
CA VAL A 32 6.53 7.06 24.40
C VAL A 32 6.95 8.13 25.39
N ASN A 33 8.06 8.81 25.08
CA ASN A 33 8.50 10.00 25.82
C ASN A 33 7.78 11.26 25.30
N ASP A 34 8.05 12.41 25.91
CA ASP A 34 7.46 13.70 25.49
C ASP A 34 7.87 14.14 24.08
N ALA A 35 8.98 13.63 23.56
CA ALA A 35 9.39 13.82 22.17
C ALA A 35 8.68 12.86 21.19
N ASN A 36 7.66 12.11 21.65
CA ASN A 36 6.95 11.07 20.89
C ASN A 36 7.85 9.95 20.33
N VAL A 37 9.00 9.72 20.95
CA VAL A 37 9.89 8.61 20.60
C VAL A 37 9.40 7.35 21.31
N SER A 38 9.11 6.30 20.53
CA SER A 38 8.67 5.01 21.07
C SER A 38 9.84 4.16 21.55
N PHE A 39 9.70 3.56 22.72
CA PHE A 39 10.68 2.62 23.26
C PHE A 39 10.45 1.23 22.67
N ASP A 40 11.52 0.47 22.53
CA ASP A 40 11.48 -0.92 22.07
C ASP A 40 10.97 -1.81 23.20
N SER A 41 10.03 -2.71 22.89
CA SER A 41 9.35 -3.54 23.89
C SER A 41 10.26 -4.57 24.54
N GLU A 42 11.30 -5.01 23.83
CA GLU A 42 12.26 -6.03 24.27
C GLU A 42 13.45 -5.43 25.04
N ARG A 43 13.64 -4.11 24.97
CA ARG A 43 14.73 -3.42 25.66
C ARG A 43 14.35 -3.04 27.08
N SER A 44 15.37 -2.92 27.92
CA SER A 44 15.20 -2.42 29.29
C SER A 44 14.95 -0.91 29.28
N ILE A 45 14.23 -0.42 30.29
CA ILE A 45 14.00 1.03 30.42
C ILE A 45 15.29 1.79 30.78
N ALA A 46 16.24 1.11 31.45
CA ALA A 46 17.56 1.65 31.78
C ALA A 46 18.35 2.13 30.56
N GLU A 47 18.23 1.43 29.42
CA GLU A 47 18.91 1.81 28.17
C GLU A 47 18.52 3.20 27.67
N TYR A 48 17.32 3.67 28.03
CA TYR A 48 16.77 4.95 27.59
C TYR A 48 17.10 6.12 28.54
N ARG A 49 17.85 5.87 29.63
CA ARG A 49 18.27 6.89 30.63
C ARG A 49 17.09 7.70 31.18
N VAL A 50 15.95 7.06 31.36
CA VAL A 50 14.75 7.67 31.97
C VAL A 50 15.07 8.05 33.42
N GLN A 51 14.75 9.28 33.80
CA GLN A 51 14.91 9.76 35.18
C GLN A 51 13.61 9.59 35.97
N ASP A 52 13.69 9.57 37.31
CA ASP A 52 12.54 9.36 38.21
C ASP A 52 11.39 10.37 38.04
N ASN A 53 11.66 11.54 37.42
CA ASN A 53 10.68 12.60 37.17
C ASN A 53 10.24 12.69 35.70
N ASP A 54 10.68 11.79 34.84
CA ASP A 54 10.30 11.82 33.43
C ASP A 54 8.85 11.36 33.25
N HIS A 55 8.10 12.11 32.45
CA HIS A 55 6.74 11.75 32.09
C HIS A 55 6.74 10.82 30.89
N LEU A 56 6.39 9.57 31.14
CA LEU A 56 6.18 8.57 30.10
C LEU A 56 4.68 8.41 29.83
N LYS A 57 4.34 8.35 28.54
CA LYS A 57 2.95 8.17 28.09
C LYS A 57 2.82 6.78 27.48
N LEU A 58 1.66 6.16 27.70
CA LEU A 58 1.28 4.97 26.95
C LEU A 58 0.69 5.43 25.62
N GLY A 59 1.42 5.19 24.54
CA GLY A 59 0.97 5.41 23.18
C GLY A 59 0.61 4.10 22.50
N ARG A 60 0.07 4.22 21.28
CA ARG A 60 -0.05 3.10 20.35
C ARG A 60 1.04 3.29 19.30
N ARG A 61 1.89 2.27 19.12
CA ARG A 61 2.82 2.20 18.00
C ARG A 61 1.95 2.41 16.76
N ARG A 62 2.29 3.40 15.94
CA ARG A 62 1.71 3.46 14.59
C ARG A 62 2.01 2.10 14.00
N GLU A 63 0.96 1.35 13.63
CA GLU A 63 1.15 0.20 12.76
C GLU A 63 2.10 0.69 11.68
N PRO A 64 3.20 -0.04 11.38
CA PRO A 64 3.92 0.27 10.16
C PRO A 64 2.81 0.28 9.13
N ALA A 65 2.55 1.45 8.53
CA ALA A 65 1.59 1.54 7.44
C ALA A 65 1.95 0.35 6.59
N TYR A 66 1.02 -0.61 6.46
CA TYR A 66 1.25 -1.78 5.64
C TYR A 66 1.44 -1.19 4.25
N MET A 67 2.67 -0.78 3.93
CA MET A 67 3.11 -0.48 2.59
C MET A 67 2.77 -1.76 1.91
N PHE A 68 1.68 -1.73 1.14
CA PHE A 68 1.13 -2.86 0.43
C PHE A 68 2.28 -3.74 0.01
N ARG A 69 2.43 -4.84 0.74
CA ARG A 69 3.61 -5.70 0.67
C ARG A 69 3.78 -5.97 -0.82
N TYR A 70 4.92 -5.60 -1.38
CA TYR A 70 5.33 -5.72 -2.80
C TYR A 70 5.36 -7.18 -3.29
N VAL A 71 4.40 -8.02 -2.89
CA VAL A 71 4.35 -9.45 -3.15
C VAL A 71 3.67 -9.73 -4.48
N ASN A 72 2.94 -8.77 -5.08
CA ASN A 72 2.20 -9.01 -6.31
C ASN A 72 2.58 -8.08 -7.48
N TRP A 73 3.56 -7.18 -7.34
CA TRP A 73 3.95 -6.29 -8.45
C TRP A 73 4.43 -7.10 -9.67
N TYR A 74 5.14 -8.21 -9.42
CA TYR A 74 5.58 -9.11 -10.49
C TYR A 74 4.39 -9.78 -11.20
N ARG A 75 3.30 -10.11 -10.47
CA ARG A 75 2.09 -10.71 -11.07
C ARG A 75 1.37 -9.70 -11.95
N VAL A 76 1.26 -8.45 -11.49
CA VAL A 76 0.66 -7.36 -12.26
C VAL A 76 1.49 -7.07 -13.51
N SER A 77 2.82 -7.05 -13.39
CA SER A 77 3.72 -6.89 -14.53
C SER A 77 3.59 -8.03 -15.53
N ILE A 78 3.54 -9.30 -15.09
CA ILE A 78 3.33 -10.45 -15.98
C ILE A 78 1.99 -10.35 -16.70
N LEU A 79 0.91 -10.03 -15.97
CA LEU A 79 -0.42 -9.90 -16.55
C LEU A 79 -0.47 -8.80 -17.62
N SER A 80 0.18 -7.66 -17.34
CA SER A 80 0.29 -6.55 -18.30
C SER A 80 1.11 -6.93 -19.53
N THR A 81 2.21 -7.66 -19.36
CA THR A 81 3.05 -8.12 -20.49
C THR A 81 2.30 -9.11 -21.36
N VAL A 82 1.56 -10.06 -20.77
CA VAL A 82 0.75 -11.03 -21.50
C VAL A 82 -0.36 -10.34 -22.28
N ALA A 83 -1.07 -9.39 -21.66
CA ALA A 83 -2.09 -8.60 -22.34
C ALA A 83 -1.51 -7.78 -23.51
N GLY A 84 -0.33 -7.17 -23.30
CA GLY A 84 0.38 -6.44 -24.35
C GLY A 84 0.79 -7.34 -25.53
N LEU A 85 1.33 -8.53 -25.26
CA LEU A 85 1.71 -9.49 -26.30
C LEU A 85 0.50 -9.99 -27.11
N ILE A 86 -0.63 -10.25 -26.44
CA ILE A 86 -1.88 -10.63 -27.12
C ILE A 86 -2.36 -9.49 -28.03
N GLY A 87 -2.29 -8.23 -27.57
CA GLY A 87 -2.64 -7.07 -28.38
C GLY A 87 -1.77 -6.93 -29.63
N ILE A 88 -0.45 -7.08 -29.49
CA ILE A 88 0.49 -7.04 -30.62
C ILE A 88 0.22 -8.18 -31.59
N ALA A 89 0.02 -9.41 -31.09
CA ALA A 89 -0.29 -10.57 -31.93
C ALA A 89 -1.59 -10.38 -32.72
N GLY A 90 -2.63 -9.81 -32.08
CA GLY A 90 -3.89 -9.47 -32.74
C GLY A 90 -3.72 -8.43 -33.85
N LEU A 91 -2.96 -7.37 -33.61
CA LEU A 91 -2.67 -6.35 -34.63
C LEU A 91 -1.87 -6.93 -35.81
N CYS A 92 -0.89 -7.79 -35.55
CA CYS A 92 -0.15 -8.49 -36.59
C CYS A 92 -1.05 -9.41 -37.41
N ALA A 93 -1.96 -10.16 -36.77
CA ALA A 93 -2.91 -11.03 -37.44
C ALA A 93 -3.88 -10.23 -38.32
N CYS A 94 -4.44 -9.13 -37.81
CA CYS A 94 -5.23 -8.20 -38.60
C CYS A 94 -4.44 -7.66 -39.79
N TYR A 95 -3.20 -7.20 -39.60
CA TYR A 95 -2.36 -6.70 -40.68
C TYR A 95 -2.13 -7.73 -41.79
N VAL A 96 -1.87 -8.99 -41.42
CA VAL A 96 -1.69 -10.09 -42.39
C VAL A 96 -3.00 -10.39 -43.13
N LEU A 97 -4.13 -10.44 -42.43
CA LEU A 97 -5.44 -10.66 -43.04
C LEU A 97 -5.83 -9.52 -43.99
N LEU A 98 -5.57 -8.27 -43.61
CA LEU A 98 -5.81 -7.09 -44.44
C LEU A 98 -4.95 -7.12 -45.72
N ARG A 99 -3.70 -7.61 -45.65
CA ARG A 99 -2.84 -7.83 -46.81
C ARG A 99 -3.29 -8.96 -47.73
N GLN A 100 -3.96 -9.99 -47.20
CA GLN A 100 -4.46 -11.12 -47.98
C GLN A 100 -5.80 -10.83 -48.67
N THR A 101 -6.54 -9.80 -48.24
CA THR A 101 -7.75 -9.33 -48.93
C THR A 101 -7.42 -8.30 -50.01
N PRO A 102 -7.59 -8.62 -51.31
CA PRO A 102 -7.51 -7.61 -52.35
C PRO A 102 -8.71 -6.64 -52.21
N GLN A 103 -8.39 -5.35 -52.07
CA GLN A 103 -9.26 -4.18 -52.37
C GLN A 103 -10.56 -3.94 -51.58
N LYS A 104 -10.96 -4.76 -50.60
CA LYS A 104 -12.20 -4.48 -49.81
C LYS A 104 -11.99 -3.73 -48.49
N VAL A 105 -10.75 -3.66 -48.02
CA VAL A 105 -10.38 -3.08 -46.72
C VAL A 105 -10.43 -1.56 -46.73
N THR A 106 -10.03 -0.95 -47.86
CA THR A 106 -10.07 0.50 -48.03
C THR A 106 -11.46 1.05 -47.73
N THR A 107 -12.52 0.38 -48.17
CA THR A 107 -13.90 0.83 -47.94
C THR A 107 -14.30 0.80 -46.47
N PHE A 108 -13.84 -0.20 -45.70
CA PHE A 108 -14.16 -0.32 -44.27
C PHE A 108 -13.45 0.77 -43.45
N ASP A 109 -12.18 1.05 -43.78
CA ASP A 109 -11.40 2.12 -43.15
C ASP A 109 -12.02 3.50 -43.45
N TYR A 110 -12.47 3.75 -44.68
CA TYR A 110 -13.18 5.01 -45.00
C TYR A 110 -14.51 5.14 -44.27
N THR A 111 -15.28 4.06 -44.09
CA THR A 111 -16.53 4.12 -43.34
C THR A 111 -16.32 4.38 -41.86
N ILE A 112 -15.34 3.75 -41.22
CA ILE A 112 -15.02 4.00 -39.81
C ILE A 112 -14.51 5.44 -39.63
N PHE A 113 -13.65 5.92 -40.54
CA PHE A 113 -13.16 7.29 -40.49
C PHE A 113 -14.29 8.32 -40.69
N ALA A 114 -15.22 8.07 -41.62
CA ALA A 114 -16.39 8.93 -41.83
C ALA A 114 -17.35 8.93 -40.64
N ILE A 115 -17.57 7.79 -40.00
CA ILE A 115 -18.39 7.68 -38.78
C ILE A 115 -17.72 8.42 -37.63
N LEU A 116 -16.41 8.25 -37.40
CA LEU A 116 -15.69 8.95 -36.34
C LEU A 116 -15.72 10.47 -36.53
N ILE A 117 -15.56 10.97 -37.76
CA ILE A 117 -15.71 12.39 -38.06
C ILE A 117 -17.14 12.86 -37.75
N TYR A 118 -18.16 12.14 -38.23
CA TYR A 118 -19.56 12.49 -38.01
C TYR A 118 -19.89 12.61 -36.51
N PHE A 119 -19.48 11.63 -35.70
CA PHE A 119 -19.68 11.68 -34.25
C PHE A 119 -18.94 12.85 -33.60
N ASN A 120 -17.72 13.17 -34.05
CA ASN A 120 -16.96 14.30 -33.51
C ASN A 120 -17.52 15.68 -33.92
N THR A 121 -18.15 15.78 -35.09
CA THR A 121 -18.71 17.07 -35.57
C THR A 121 -20.16 17.30 -35.16
N TYR A 122 -20.95 16.25 -34.96
CA TYR A 122 -22.41 16.37 -34.82
C TYR A 122 -22.97 15.88 -33.48
N MET A 123 -22.16 15.28 -32.59
CA MET A 123 -22.58 15.10 -31.20
C MET A 123 -22.14 16.31 -30.37
N PRO A 124 -23.07 17.12 -29.83
CA PRO A 124 -22.72 18.14 -28.87
C PRO A 124 -22.16 17.47 -27.61
N HIS A 125 -21.01 17.97 -27.15
CA HIS A 125 -20.50 17.70 -25.81
C HIS A 125 -21.45 18.34 -24.80
N GLU A 126 -22.45 17.57 -24.34
CA GLU A 126 -23.14 17.83 -23.07
C GLU A 126 -22.30 17.35 -21.88
#